data_AF-A0A401YYH3-F1
#
_entry.id   AF-A0A401YYH3-F1
#
_cell.length_a   1.000
_cell.length_b   1.000
_cell.length_c   1.000
_cell.angle_alpha   90.00
_cell.angle_beta   90.00
_cell.angle_gamma   90.00
#
_symmetry.space_group_name_H-M   'P 1'
#
loop_
_entity.id
_entity.type
_entity.pdbx_description
1 polymer ?
#
loop_
_entity_poly.entity_id
_entity_poly.type
_entity_poly.pdbx_seq_one_letter_code
_entity_poly.pdbx_strand_id
1 'polypeptide(L)'
;MTRRQLSDEQWSLIEPYLPIGRFGPYPERLRDQFEGVIWRFRSSAQWREMPDEFGPWSTVFGRFRVWRDAGVFSALLEGLIAEAAREEKTDLSLVSVDSTTVRAHHDTAGMLVDEELMQALEEAAREQERARQKGASRRNRTDRTSADGSDCDADSV
;
A
#
# COMPACT_ATOMS: atom_id res chain seq x y z
N MET A 1 1.88 -6.38 28.42
CA MET A 1 0.41 -6.47 28.44
C MET A 1 -0.14 -5.42 27.51
N THR A 2 -0.66 -5.83 26.37
CA THR A 2 -1.32 -4.90 25.46
C THR A 2 -2.74 -4.70 25.95
N ARG A 3 -3.12 -3.46 26.26
CA ARG A 3 -4.47 -3.15 26.70
C ARG A 3 -5.33 -2.97 25.44
N ARG A 4 -6.30 -3.86 25.22
CA ARG A 4 -7.42 -3.62 24.28
C ARG A 4 -8.15 -2.35 24.73
N GLN A 5 -8.46 -1.47 23.80
CA GLN A 5 -8.92 -0.11 24.13
C GLN A 5 -10.37 0.14 23.81
N LEU A 6 -10.90 -0.55 22.80
CA LEU A 6 -12.27 -0.35 22.39
C LEU A 6 -13.20 -1.02 23.38
N SER A 7 -14.08 -0.23 23.98
CA SER A 7 -15.27 -0.77 24.64
C SER A 7 -16.21 -1.38 23.61
N ASP A 8 -17.17 -2.18 24.07
CA ASP A 8 -18.18 -2.77 23.18
C ASP A 8 -19.05 -1.69 22.53
N GLU A 9 -19.31 -0.59 23.26
CA GLU A 9 -20.02 0.58 22.76
C GLU A 9 -19.26 1.29 21.64
N GLN A 10 -17.97 1.57 21.84
CA GLN A 10 -17.10 2.14 20.81
C GLN A 10 -17.00 1.23 19.59
N TRP A 11 -16.91 -0.08 19.82
CA TRP A 11 -16.90 -1.06 18.74
C TRP A 11 -18.18 -1.02 17.91
N SER A 12 -19.34 -0.93 18.55
CA SER A 12 -20.65 -0.83 17.88
C SER A 12 -20.77 0.41 16.99
N LEU A 13 -20.06 1.50 17.30
CA LEU A 13 -19.99 2.69 16.45
C LEU A 13 -19.07 2.48 15.26
N ILE A 14 -18.00 1.69 15.41
CA ILE A 14 -16.97 1.51 14.38
C ILE A 14 -17.36 0.44 13.36
N GLU A 15 -17.88 -0.70 13.83
CA GLU A 15 -18.17 -1.88 13.02
C GLU A 15 -18.97 -1.59 11.74
N PRO A 16 -20.01 -0.73 11.73
CA PRO A 16 -20.80 -0.44 10.54
C PRO A 16 -20.01 0.19 9.38
N TYR A 17 -18.89 0.87 9.68
CA TYR A 17 -18.06 1.54 8.68
C TYR A 17 -17.05 0.59 8.03
N LEU A 18 -16.83 -0.59 8.61
CA LEU A 18 -15.86 -1.55 8.10
C LEU A 18 -16.47 -2.32 6.92
N PRO A 19 -15.85 -2.30 5.73
CA PRO A 19 -16.38 -3.02 4.58
C PRO A 19 -16.36 -4.54 4.84
N ILE A 20 -17.55 -5.08 5.12
CA ILE A 20 -17.76 -6.51 5.36
C ILE A 20 -17.90 -7.26 4.03
N GLY A 21 -17.17 -8.37 3.87
CA GLY A 21 -17.46 -9.35 2.81
C GLY A 21 -16.88 -9.08 1.41
N ARG A 22 -16.05 -8.06 1.18
CA ARG A 22 -15.35 -7.90 -0.11
C ARG A 22 -14.06 -8.73 -0.23
N PHE A 23 -13.42 -9.13 0.87
CA PHE A 23 -12.09 -9.76 0.84
C PHE A 23 -11.90 -10.81 1.96
N GLY A 24 -12.08 -12.10 1.62
CA GLY A 24 -11.67 -13.24 2.45
C GLY A 24 -12.51 -13.50 3.72
N PRO A 25 -12.21 -14.57 4.50
CA PRO A 25 -13.07 -15.02 5.58
C PRO A 25 -13.21 -14.00 6.73
N TYR A 26 -14.47 -13.78 7.12
CA TYR A 26 -15.06 -12.96 8.20
C TYR A 26 -15.51 -13.91 9.35
N PRO A 27 -15.91 -13.54 10.59
CA PRO A 27 -15.89 -12.30 11.39
C PRO A 27 -15.07 -12.39 12.70
N GLU A 28 -14.51 -13.54 13.08
CA GLU A 28 -14.08 -13.80 14.48
C GLU A 28 -13.02 -12.83 15.04
N ARG A 29 -12.15 -12.29 14.17
CA ARG A 29 -11.01 -11.46 14.58
C ARG A 29 -11.07 -10.02 14.07
N LEU A 30 -12.23 -9.54 13.60
CA LEU A 30 -12.34 -8.20 13.01
C LEU A 30 -11.96 -7.10 14.02
N ARG A 31 -12.53 -7.20 15.24
CA ARG A 31 -12.21 -6.30 16.35
C ARG A 31 -10.74 -6.37 16.74
N ASP A 32 -10.20 -7.58 16.86
CA ASP A 32 -8.79 -7.79 17.21
C ASP A 32 -7.84 -7.12 16.21
N GLN A 33 -8.15 -7.19 14.91
CA GLN A 33 -7.32 -6.59 13.89
C GLN A 33 -7.45 -5.07 13.86
N PHE A 34 -8.66 -4.53 14.08
CA PHE A 34 -8.85 -3.09 14.21
C PHE A 34 -8.14 -2.54 15.45
N GLU A 35 -8.20 -3.26 16.57
CA GLU A 35 -7.39 -2.98 17.77
C GLU A 35 -5.89 -3.00 17.48
N GLY A 36 -5.42 -3.91 16.63
CA GLY A 36 -4.03 -3.92 16.16
C GLY A 36 -3.65 -2.66 15.38
N VAL A 37 -4.56 -2.13 14.56
CA VAL A 37 -4.37 -0.85 13.87
C VAL A 37 -4.32 0.32 14.87
N ILE A 38 -5.23 0.36 15.84
CA ILE A 38 -5.21 1.37 16.92
C ILE A 38 -3.89 1.30 17.69
N TRP A 39 -3.47 0.10 18.06
CA TRP A 39 -2.22 -0.12 18.76
C TRP A 39 -1.05 0.48 17.97
N ARG A 40 -1.00 0.24 16.66
CA ARG A 40 0.05 0.76 15.78
C ARG A 40 0.08 2.28 15.75
N PHE A 41 -1.06 2.94 15.66
CA PHE A 41 -1.12 4.40 15.62
C PHE A 41 -0.71 5.02 16.95
N ARG A 42 -1.11 4.41 18.06
CA ARG A 42 -0.76 4.91 19.40
C ARG A 42 0.69 4.65 19.78
N SER A 43 1.22 3.46 19.50
CA SER A 43 2.58 3.08 19.89
C SER A 43 3.63 3.74 19.00
N SER A 44 3.27 4.11 17.77
CA SER A 44 4.19 4.52 16.71
C SER A 44 5.30 3.49 16.42
N ALA A 45 5.19 2.27 16.95
CA ALA A 45 6.15 1.19 16.76
C ALA A 45 6.08 0.61 15.34
N GLN A 46 7.05 -0.21 14.96
CA GLN A 46 7.02 -0.87 13.66
C GLN A 46 5.89 -1.91 13.63
N TRP A 47 5.31 -2.15 12.45
CA TRP A 47 4.27 -3.19 12.28
C TRP A 47 4.74 -4.57 12.72
N ARG A 48 6.03 -4.88 12.56
CA ARG A 48 6.64 -6.16 12.96
C ARG A 48 6.70 -6.37 14.48
N GLU A 49 6.62 -5.30 15.26
CA GLU A 49 6.60 -5.33 16.72
C GLU A 49 5.17 -5.43 17.28
N MET A 50 4.17 -5.55 16.39
CA MET A 50 2.78 -5.65 16.79
C MET A 50 2.53 -6.96 17.55
N PRO A 51 1.88 -6.91 18.73
CA PRO A 51 1.55 -8.10 19.49
C PRO A 51 0.70 -9.11 18.71
N ASP A 52 1.05 -10.40 18.83
CA ASP A 52 0.39 -11.51 18.12
C ASP A 52 -1.09 -11.69 18.52
N GLU A 53 -1.51 -11.14 19.65
CA GLU A 53 -2.91 -11.14 20.10
C GLU A 53 -3.88 -10.49 19.11
N PHE A 54 -3.40 -9.58 18.25
CA PHE A 54 -4.18 -8.95 17.18
C PHE A 54 -4.16 -9.77 15.87
N GLY A 55 -3.38 -10.85 15.82
CA GLY A 55 -3.14 -11.68 14.66
C GLY A 55 -1.87 -11.27 13.90
N PRO A 56 -1.56 -11.97 12.78
CA PRO A 56 -0.36 -11.71 12.01
C PRO A 56 -0.30 -10.27 11.49
N TRP A 57 0.82 -9.58 11.72
CA TRP A 57 0.99 -8.17 11.34
C TRP A 57 0.76 -7.91 9.85
N SER A 58 1.13 -8.85 8.98
CA SER A 58 0.93 -8.74 7.51
C SER A 58 -0.55 -8.69 7.15
N THR A 59 -1.38 -9.50 7.83
CA THR A 59 -2.83 -9.53 7.66
C THR A 59 -3.46 -8.24 8.16
N VAL A 60 -3.06 -7.75 9.35
CA VAL A 60 -3.56 -6.49 9.92
C VAL A 60 -3.20 -5.31 9.03
N PHE A 61 -1.95 -5.25 8.55
CA PHE A 61 -1.50 -4.21 7.63
C PHE A 61 -2.25 -4.26 6.29
N GLY A 62 -2.46 -5.45 5.73
CA GLY A 62 -3.26 -5.64 4.51
C GLY A 62 -4.67 -5.08 4.66
N ARG A 63 -5.33 -5.36 5.80
CA ARG A 63 -6.66 -4.83 6.10
C ARG A 63 -6.66 -3.33 6.34
N PHE A 64 -5.67 -2.81 7.07
CA PHE A 64 -5.49 -1.37 7.23
C PHE A 64 -5.44 -0.65 5.88
N ARG A 65 -4.67 -1.18 4.92
CA ARG A 65 -4.60 -0.61 3.56
C ARG A 65 -5.95 -0.59 2.87
N VAL A 66 -6.69 -1.70 2.93
CA VAL A 66 -8.04 -1.79 2.35
C VAL A 66 -8.98 -0.77 2.98
N TRP A 67 -8.97 -0.63 4.32
CA TRP A 67 -9.81 0.34 5.03
C TRP A 67 -9.43 1.79 4.73
N ARG A 68 -8.12 2.08 4.68
CA ARG A 68 -7.61 3.39 4.28
C ARG A 68 -8.07 3.74 2.87
N ASP A 69 -7.88 2.83 1.92
CA ASP A 69 -8.21 3.06 0.50
C ASP A 69 -9.73 3.15 0.28
N ALA A 70 -10.52 2.48 1.13
CA ALA A 70 -11.98 2.59 1.16
C ALA A 70 -12.49 3.84 1.91
N GLY A 71 -11.62 4.69 2.47
CA GLY A 71 -12.02 5.91 3.18
C GLY A 71 -12.65 5.69 4.56
N VAL A 72 -12.49 4.50 5.15
CA VAL A 72 -13.10 4.12 6.44
C VAL A 72 -12.77 5.11 7.55
N PHE A 73 -11.50 5.52 7.67
CA PHE A 73 -11.07 6.42 8.75
C PHE A 73 -11.63 7.84 8.59
N SER A 74 -11.80 8.31 7.35
CA SER A 74 -12.44 9.59 7.07
C SER A 74 -13.92 9.54 7.45
N ALA A 75 -14.63 8.49 7.01
CA ALA A 75 -16.04 8.29 7.34
C ALA A 75 -16.28 8.14 8.86
N LEU A 76 -15.38 7.44 9.58
CA LEU A 76 -15.43 7.32 11.03
C LEU A 76 -15.26 8.68 11.72
N LEU A 77 -14.29 9.48 11.27
CA LEU A 77 -14.06 10.81 11.83
C LEU A 77 -15.29 11.71 11.63
N GLU A 78 -15.84 11.74 10.41
CA GLU A 78 -17.05 12.49 10.09
C GLU A 78 -18.25 12.05 10.95
N GLY A 79 -18.45 10.73 11.09
CA GLY A 79 -19.50 10.17 11.94
C GLY A 79 -19.35 10.55 13.41
N LEU A 80 -18.12 10.51 13.95
CA LEU A 80 -17.85 10.93 15.33
C LEU A 80 -18.10 12.43 15.54
N ILE A 81 -17.71 13.28 14.58
CA ILE A 81 -17.98 14.72 14.63
C ILE A 81 -19.50 14.97 14.61
N ALA A 82 -20.23 14.26 13.76
CA ALA A 82 -21.69 14.39 13.66
C ALA A 82 -22.40 14.00 14.97
N GLU A 83 -22.00 12.87 15.59
CA GLU A 83 -22.55 12.46 16.89
C GLU A 83 -22.20 13.44 18.00
N ALA A 84 -20.96 13.91 18.06
CA ALA A 84 -20.55 14.87 19.08
C ALA A 84 -21.24 16.23 18.93
N ALA A 85 -21.53 16.66 17.69
CA ALA A 85 -22.35 17.84 17.42
C ALA A 85 -23.81 17.65 17.85
N ARG A 86 -24.39 16.46 17.60
CA ARG A 86 -25.77 16.11 18.03
C ARG A 86 -25.93 16.14 19.54
N GLU A 87 -24.88 15.78 20.28
CA GLU A 87 -24.85 15.79 21.74
C GLU A 87 -24.41 17.14 22.34
N GLU A 88 -24.22 18.18 21.52
CA GLU A 88 -23.69 19.50 21.94
C GLU A 88 -22.34 19.41 22.68
N LYS A 89 -21.56 18.33 22.41
CA LYS A 89 -20.25 18.08 23.01
C LYS A 89 -19.09 18.65 22.19
N THR A 90 -19.36 19.25 21.04
CA THR A 90 -18.34 19.83 20.16
C THR A 90 -18.76 21.22 19.71
N ASP A 91 -17.90 22.19 19.99
CA ASP A 91 -18.01 23.53 19.43
C ASP A 91 -17.38 23.55 18.04
N LEU A 92 -18.22 23.53 17.01
CA LEU A 92 -17.79 23.63 15.61
C LEU A 92 -17.50 25.07 15.15
N SER A 93 -17.68 26.07 16.02
CA SER A 93 -17.32 27.47 15.71
C SER A 93 -15.81 27.73 15.77
N LEU A 94 -15.06 26.85 16.45
CA LEU A 94 -13.62 26.92 16.59
C LEU A 94 -12.96 25.66 16.01
N VAL A 95 -12.28 25.80 14.87
CA VAL A 95 -11.50 24.72 14.24
C VAL A 95 -10.02 25.04 14.37
N SER A 96 -9.27 24.18 15.07
CA SER A 96 -7.82 24.26 15.16
C SER A 96 -7.19 23.35 14.11
N VAL A 97 -6.29 23.90 13.29
CA VAL A 97 -5.51 23.14 12.31
C VAL A 97 -4.08 23.05 12.82
N ASP A 98 -3.59 21.84 13.10
CA ASP A 98 -2.18 21.59 13.37
C ASP A 98 -1.46 21.12 12.11
N SER A 99 -0.18 21.47 11.99
CA SER A 99 0.70 20.91 10.97
C SER A 99 2.02 20.54 11.61
N THR A 100 2.63 19.45 11.14
CA THR A 100 3.96 19.04 11.55
C THR A 100 4.87 19.06 10.33
N THR A 101 6.00 19.77 10.44
CA THR A 101 7.03 19.79 9.40
C THR A 101 8.21 18.96 9.88
N VAL A 102 8.53 17.88 9.16
CA VAL A 102 9.73 17.08 9.41
C VAL A 102 10.76 17.42 8.33
N ARG A 103 11.97 17.81 8.73
CA ARG A 103 13.07 18.00 7.78
C ARG A 103 13.46 16.65 7.19
N ALA A 104 13.34 16.53 5.88
CA ALA A 104 13.92 15.40 5.16
C ALA A 104 15.45 15.54 5.08
N HIS A 105 16.15 14.41 4.97
CA HIS A 105 17.57 14.42 4.66
C HIS A 105 17.77 15.07 3.28
N HIS A 106 18.88 15.77 3.06
CA HIS A 106 19.15 16.45 1.78
C HIS A 106 19.09 15.49 0.59
N ASP A 107 19.44 14.23 0.78
CA ASP A 107 19.33 13.16 -0.23
C ASP A 107 17.88 12.84 -0.66
N THR A 108 16.89 13.22 0.14
CA THR A 108 15.46 13.00 -0.16
C THR A 108 14.85 14.15 -0.96
N ALA A 109 15.54 15.28 -1.12
CA ALA A 109 15.04 16.45 -1.84
C ALA A 109 14.91 16.21 -3.36
N GLY A 110 15.35 15.05 -3.86
CA GLY A 110 15.56 14.81 -5.28
C GLY A 110 16.82 15.54 -5.76
N MET A 111 17.47 14.98 -6.78
CA MET A 111 18.52 15.74 -7.47
C MET A 111 17.86 16.92 -8.20
N LEU A 112 18.38 18.13 -8.02
CA LEU A 112 18.25 19.19 -9.03
C LEU A 112 19.10 18.72 -10.22
N VAL A 113 18.46 18.01 -11.13
CA VAL A 113 19.08 17.60 -12.39
C VAL A 113 18.95 18.79 -13.33
N ASP A 114 20.08 19.31 -13.83
CA ASP A 114 20.03 20.31 -14.89
C ASP A 114 19.39 19.71 -16.16
N GLU A 115 18.80 20.57 -17.00
CA GLU A 115 18.11 20.15 -18.23
C GLU A 115 19.01 19.32 -19.16
N GLU A 116 20.29 19.65 -19.23
CA GLU A 116 21.25 18.98 -20.11
C GLU A 116 21.53 17.54 -19.62
N LEU A 117 21.72 17.37 -18.31
CA LEU A 117 21.89 16.08 -17.66
C LEU A 117 20.61 15.24 -17.74
N MET A 118 19.43 15.86 -17.63
CA MET A 118 18.16 15.15 -17.80
C MET A 118 18.02 14.62 -19.24
N GLN A 119 18.29 15.48 -20.23
CA GLN A 119 18.24 15.10 -21.64
C GLN A 119 19.24 13.98 -21.96
N ALA A 120 20.46 14.06 -21.43
CA ALA A 120 21.47 13.02 -21.56
C ALA A 120 21.04 11.68 -20.93
N LEU A 121 20.40 11.71 -19.75
CA LEU A 121 19.86 10.51 -19.10
C LEU A 121 18.72 9.89 -19.91
N GLU A 122 17.83 10.72 -20.46
CA GLU A 122 16.73 10.28 -21.34
C GLU A 122 17.24 9.64 -22.63
N GLU A 123 18.24 10.25 -23.27
CA GLU A 123 18.88 9.71 -24.47
C GLU A 123 19.55 8.36 -24.17
N ALA A 124 20.34 8.28 -23.11
CA ALA A 124 20.97 7.05 -22.67
C ALA A 124 19.94 5.94 -22.35
N ALA A 125 18.80 6.29 -21.74
CA ALA A 125 17.71 5.35 -21.48
C ALA A 125 17.09 4.82 -22.78
N ARG A 126 16.83 5.69 -23.77
CA ARG A 126 16.30 5.30 -25.09
C ARG A 126 17.28 4.42 -25.85
N GLU A 127 18.58 4.69 -25.77
CA GLU A 127 19.62 3.87 -26.36
C GLU A 127 19.69 2.48 -25.72
N GLN A 128 19.62 2.39 -24.39
CA GLN A 128 19.54 1.12 -23.67
C GLN A 128 18.32 0.31 -24.12
N GLU A 129 17.17 0.95 -24.28
CA GLU A 129 15.94 0.28 -24.68
C GLU A 129 16.01 -0.23 -26.12
N ARG A 130 16.56 0.58 -27.04
CA ARG A 130 16.86 0.16 -28.43
C ARG A 130 17.84 -1.01 -28.46
N ALA A 131 18.88 -0.98 -27.64
CA ALA A 131 19.85 -2.07 -27.52
C ALA A 131 19.20 -3.37 -27.00
N ARG A 132 18.31 -3.26 -26.00
CA ARG A 132 17.51 -4.39 -25.49
C ARG A 132 16.59 -4.97 -26.55
N GLN A 133 15.86 -4.13 -27.29
CA GLN A 133 14.97 -4.57 -28.39
C GLN A 133 15.76 -5.22 -29.53
N LYS A 134 16.90 -4.64 -29.92
CA LYS A 134 17.80 -5.21 -30.94
C LYS A 134 18.34 -6.56 -30.47
N GLY A 135 18.71 -6.69 -29.20
CA GLY A 135 19.13 -7.96 -28.58
C GLY A 135 18.02 -9.01 -28.53
N ALA A 136 16.77 -8.61 -28.28
CA ALA A 136 15.60 -9.50 -28.35
C ALA A 136 15.30 -9.96 -29.79
N SER A 137 15.38 -9.07 -30.77
CA SER A 137 15.19 -9.43 -32.19
C SER A 137 16.31 -10.35 -32.71
N ARG A 138 17.56 -10.12 -32.28
CA ARG A 138 18.71 -10.99 -32.60
C ARG A 138 18.49 -12.40 -32.06
N ARG A 139 18.02 -12.53 -30.81
CA ARG A 139 17.69 -13.82 -30.18
C ARG A 139 16.62 -14.58 -30.97
N ASN A 140 15.49 -13.92 -31.28
CA ASN A 140 14.41 -14.50 -32.10
C ASN A 140 14.88 -14.91 -33.51
N ARG A 141 15.88 -14.24 -34.09
CA ARG A 141 16.44 -14.63 -35.39
C ARG A 141 17.27 -15.90 -35.28
N THR A 142 18.11 -16.04 -34.24
CA THR A 142 18.87 -17.29 -33.97
C THR A 142 17.96 -18.48 -33.68
N ASP A 143 16.84 -18.30 -32.96
CA ASP A 143 15.90 -19.39 -32.68
C ASP A 143 15.15 -19.85 -33.96
N ARG A 144 14.88 -18.95 -34.90
CA ARG A 144 14.31 -19.34 -36.21
C ARG A 144 15.32 -20.04 -37.12
N THR A 145 16.60 -19.65 -37.08
CA THR A 145 17.63 -20.31 -37.90
C THR A 145 17.95 -21.73 -37.40
N SER A 146 17.76 -22.00 -36.11
CA SER A 146 17.88 -23.36 -35.55
C SER A 146 16.70 -24.29 -35.86
N ALA A 147 15.57 -23.75 -36.35
CA ALA A 147 14.36 -24.52 -36.68
C ALA A 147 14.24 -24.89 -38.17
N ASP A 148 15.14 -24.39 -39.03
CA ASP A 148 15.13 -24.60 -40.49
C ASP A 148 16.23 -25.56 -40.98
N GLY A 149 16.75 -26.39 -40.07
CA GLY A 149 17.86 -27.32 -40.32
C GLY A 149 17.51 -28.78 -40.02
N SER A 150 16.29 -29.22 -40.32
CA SER A 150 15.90 -30.63 -40.19
C SER A 150 14.94 -31.04 -41.30
N ASP A 151 15.43 -31.10 -42.53
CA ASP A 151 14.86 -31.95 -43.56
C ASP A 151 15.95 -32.34 -44.57
N CYS A 152 15.87 -33.56 -45.12
CA CYS A 152 16.83 -34.28 -45.98
C CYS A 152 17.96 -34.99 -45.18
N ASP A 153 18.13 -36.32 -45.19
CA ASP A 153 17.99 -37.27 -46.29
C ASP A 153 17.38 -38.62 -45.88
N ALA A 154 16.53 -39.10 -46.78
CA ALA A 154 16.07 -40.47 -46.90
C ALA A 154 17.12 -41.36 -47.60
N ASP A 155 16.95 -42.67 -47.43
CA ASP A 155 17.45 -43.75 -48.28
C ASP A 155 18.97 -43.97 -48.39
N SER A 156 19.45 -45.08 -47.79
CA SER A 156 19.76 -46.30 -48.56
C SER A 156 20.60 -47.30 -47.75
N VAL A 157 20.06 -48.53 -47.68
CA VAL A 157 20.71 -49.87 -47.65
C VAL A 157 21.76 -50.18 -46.59
#